data_AF-A0A848B5K9-F1
#
_entry.id   AF-A0A848B5K9-F1
#
_cell.length_a   1.000
_cell.length_b   1.000
_cell.length_c   1.000
_cell.angle_alpha   90.00
_cell.angle_beta   90.00
_cell.angle_gamma   90.00
#
_symmetry.space_group_name_H-M   'P 1'
#
loop_
_entity.id
_entity.type
_entity.pdbx_description
1 polymer ?
#
loop_
_entity_poly.entity_id
_entity_poly.type
_entity_poly.pdbx_seq_one_letter_code
_entity_poly.pdbx_strand_id
1 'polypeptide(L)'
;MEASILDLRKNMKKVMSALERNERVTLTRRRRKMAVIVPAGEKQARKTKAADLAAFGMWADREDMQDVSAYVRELRKPRSF
;
A
#
# COMPACT_ATOMS: atom_id res chain seq x y z
N MET A 1 -8.09 -11.88 9.10
CA MET A 1 -8.53 -13.18 9.66
C MET A 1 -7.75 -14.35 9.04
N GLU A 2 -7.50 -15.44 9.80
CA GLU A 2 -7.06 -16.73 9.24
C GLU A 2 -8.20 -17.77 9.33
N ALA A 3 -8.37 -18.57 8.28
CA ALA A 3 -9.37 -19.63 8.20
C ALA A 3 -8.75 -20.90 7.61
N SER A 4 -9.12 -22.08 8.13
CA SER A 4 -8.72 -23.34 7.52
C SER A 4 -9.71 -23.76 6.42
N ILE A 5 -9.30 -24.69 5.55
CA ILE A 5 -10.25 -25.34 4.62
C ILE A 5 -11.44 -25.98 5.35
N LEU A 6 -11.23 -26.49 6.57
CA LEU A 6 -12.30 -27.07 7.37
C LEU A 6 -13.32 -26.00 7.80
N ASP A 7 -12.84 -24.78 8.09
CA ASP A 7 -13.68 -23.65 8.45
C ASP A 7 -14.53 -23.13 7.29
N LEU A 8 -14.07 -23.26 6.04
CA LEU A 8 -14.92 -22.97 4.88
C LEU A 8 -16.14 -23.91 4.82
N ARG A 9 -15.96 -25.19 5.17
CA ARG A 9 -17.06 -26.16 5.17
C ARG A 9 -17.97 -26.00 6.38
N LYS A 10 -17.40 -25.83 7.58
CA LYS A 10 -18.17 -25.87 8.84
C LYS A 10 -18.64 -24.49 9.31
N ASN A 11 -17.86 -23.45 9.05
CA ASN A 11 -18.01 -22.12 9.64
C ASN A 11 -18.13 -21.02 8.57
N MET A 12 -18.75 -21.33 7.43
CA MET A 12 -18.84 -20.41 6.29
C MET A 12 -19.46 -19.06 6.65
N LYS A 13 -20.46 -19.06 7.54
CA LYS A 13 -21.11 -17.82 8.04
C LYS A 13 -20.09 -16.83 8.63
N LYS A 14 -19.10 -17.32 9.37
CA LYS A 14 -18.04 -16.49 9.96
C LYS A 14 -17.12 -15.90 8.89
N VAL A 15 -16.77 -16.70 7.88
CA VAL A 15 -15.93 -16.29 6.75
C VAL A 15 -16.65 -15.22 5.92
N MET A 16 -17.92 -15.42 5.60
CA MET A 16 -18.74 -14.44 4.87
C MET A 16 -18.87 -13.13 5.65
N SER A 17 -19.17 -13.20 6.95
CA SER A 17 -19.25 -12.00 7.79
C SER A 17 -17.93 -11.22 7.88
N ALA A 18 -16.77 -11.89 7.79
CA ALA A 18 -15.48 -11.22 7.70
C ALA A 18 -15.29 -10.50 6.36
N LEU A 19 -15.67 -11.15 5.26
CA LEU A 19 -15.59 -10.55 3.92
C LEU A 19 -16.56 -9.36 3.75
N GLU A 20 -17.76 -9.43 4.33
CA GLU A 20 -18.72 -8.31 4.36
C GLU A 20 -18.17 -7.09 5.11
N ARG A 21 -17.35 -7.29 6.14
CA ARG A 21 -16.66 -6.23 6.88
C ARG A 21 -15.40 -5.71 6.15
N ASN A 22 -15.22 -6.05 4.88
CA ASN A 22 -14.01 -5.78 4.10
C ASN A 22 -12.72 -6.34 4.72
N GLU A 23 -12.80 -7.45 5.46
CA GLU A 23 -11.62 -8.06 6.07
C GLU A 23 -10.97 -9.08 5.12
N ARG A 24 -9.64 -9.02 5.01
CA ARG A 24 -8.84 -10.01 4.29
C ARG A 24 -8.79 -11.34 5.04
N VAL A 25 -9.16 -12.43 4.36
CA VAL A 25 -9.16 -13.79 4.95
C VAL A 25 -8.04 -14.63 4.33
N THR A 26 -7.08 -15.05 5.16
CA THR A 26 -6.00 -15.94 4.74
C THR A 26 -6.42 -17.39 4.92
N LEU A 27 -6.37 -18.16 3.84
CA LEU A 27 -6.71 -19.58 3.82
C LEU A 27 -5.51 -20.46 4.11
N THR A 28 -5.69 -21.38 5.04
CA THR A 28 -4.67 -22.36 5.42
C THR A 28 -5.13 -23.80 5.21
N ARG A 29 -4.18 -24.66 4.83
CA ARG A 29 -4.37 -26.12 4.76
C ARG A 29 -3.19 -26.78 5.46
N ARG A 30 -3.46 -27.60 6.49
CA ARG A 30 -2.41 -28.29 7.26
C ARG A 30 -1.28 -27.33 7.69
N ARG A 31 -1.66 -26.17 8.24
CA ARG A 31 -0.76 -25.08 8.70
C ARG A 31 0.06 -24.36 7.60
N ARG A 32 -0.19 -24.63 6.32
CA ARG A 32 0.41 -23.87 5.21
C ARG A 32 -0.58 -22.86 4.65
N LYS A 33 -0.11 -21.63 4.44
CA LYS A 33 -0.87 -20.59 3.72
C LYS A 33 -1.04 -21.04 2.26
N MET A 34 -2.28 -21.09 1.80
CA MET A 34 -2.63 -21.59 0.46
C MET A 34 -3.14 -20.47 -0.43
N ALA A 35 -4.02 -19.63 0.10
CA ALA A 35 -4.67 -18.58 -0.66
C ALA A 35 -5.07 -17.43 0.25
N VAL A 36 -5.50 -16.32 -0.35
CA VAL A 36 -6.13 -15.21 0.35
C VAL A 36 -7.40 -14.85 -0.39
N ILE A 37 -8.51 -14.77 0.34
CA ILE A 37 -9.77 -14.22 -0.17
C ILE A 37 -9.80 -12.74 0.19
N VAL A 38 -10.03 -11.91 -0.82
CA VAL A 38 -10.21 -10.46 -0.70
C VAL A 38 -11.61 -10.08 -1.19
N PRO A 39 -12.30 -9.14 -0.53
CA PRO A 39 -13.57 -8.60 -1.02
C PRO A 39 -13.42 -8.01 -2.43
N ALA A 40 -14.37 -8.27 -3.33
CA ALA A 40 -14.33 -7.74 -4.70
C ALA A 40 -14.39 -6.20 -4.76
N GLY A 41 -14.96 -5.57 -3.72
CA GLY A 41 -15.05 -4.13 -3.55
C GLY A 41 -13.81 -3.48 -2.93
N GLU A 42 -12.85 -4.27 -2.41
CA GLU A 42 -11.49 -3.78 -2.28
C GLU A 42 -11.02 -3.52 -3.71
N LYS A 43 -11.18 -2.27 -4.18
CA LYS A 43 -10.24 -1.70 -5.13
C LYS A 43 -8.90 -2.15 -4.58
N GLN A 44 -8.18 -3.07 -5.23
CA GLN A 44 -6.76 -3.27 -4.95
C GLN A 44 -6.26 -1.86 -4.77
N ALA A 45 -5.89 -1.48 -3.53
CA ALA A 45 -5.50 -0.11 -3.24
C ALA A 45 -4.54 0.21 -4.35
N ARG A 46 -5.00 1.02 -5.33
CA ARG A 46 -4.36 1.11 -6.65
C ARG A 46 -2.96 1.43 -6.24
N LYS A 47 -2.00 0.54 -6.50
CA LYS A 47 -0.65 0.72 -5.98
C LYS A 47 -0.23 2.03 -6.61
N THR A 48 -0.36 3.12 -5.85
CA THR A 48 -0.21 4.46 -6.38
C THR A 48 1.20 4.44 -6.86
N LYS A 49 1.40 4.53 -8.18
CA LYS A 49 2.75 4.53 -8.70
C LYS A 49 3.41 5.75 -8.09
N ALA A 50 4.70 5.68 -7.81
CA ALA A 50 5.40 6.86 -7.33
C ALA A 50 5.17 8.05 -8.28
N ALA A 51 5.08 7.79 -9.59
CA ALA A 51 4.71 8.76 -10.63
C ALA A 51 3.29 9.36 -10.50
N ASP A 52 2.35 8.69 -9.83
CA ASP A 52 0.99 9.21 -9.62
C ASP A 52 0.93 10.19 -8.43
N LEU A 53 2.01 10.28 -7.63
CA LEU A 53 2.12 11.23 -6.53
C LEU A 53 2.65 12.56 -7.05
N ALA A 54 1.88 13.63 -6.87
CA ALA A 54 2.25 14.98 -7.34
C ALA A 54 3.62 15.47 -6.82
N ALA A 55 4.08 14.95 -5.68
CA ALA A 55 5.38 15.31 -5.11
C ALA A 55 6.57 14.59 -5.78
N PHE A 56 6.34 13.46 -6.46
CA PHE A 56 7.41 12.71 -7.11
C PHE A 56 7.68 13.29 -8.49
N GLY A 57 8.95 13.63 -8.76
CA GLY A 57 9.35 14.19 -10.06
C GLY A 57 9.21 15.70 -10.21
N MET A 58 8.76 16.43 -9.17
CA MET A 58 8.66 17.91 -9.20
C MET A 58 9.99 18.63 -9.53
N TRP A 59 11.13 17.95 -9.39
CA TRP A 59 12.46 18.51 -9.66
C TRP A 59 13.08 17.96 -10.95
N ALA A 60 12.38 17.12 -11.71
CA ALA A 60 12.92 16.49 -12.92
C ALA A 60 13.28 17.52 -14.00
N ASP A 61 12.48 18.58 -14.13
CA ASP A 61 12.63 19.62 -15.16
C ASP A 61 13.34 20.88 -14.65
N ARG A 62 13.88 20.85 -13.42
CA ARG A 62 14.54 22.00 -12.79
C ARG A 62 16.05 21.99 -13.03
N GLU A 63 16.47 22.71 -14.07
CA GLU A 63 17.89 22.88 -14.41
C GLU A 63 18.68 23.61 -13.31
N ASP A 64 18.04 24.50 -12.56
CA ASP A 64 18.64 25.25 -11.46
C ASP A 64 18.98 24.39 -10.23
N MET A 65 18.48 23.15 -10.20
CA MET A 65 18.65 22.21 -9.09
C MET A 65 19.43 20.95 -9.51
N GLN A 66 20.17 21.01 -10.63
CA GLN A 66 21.07 19.93 -11.08
C GLN A 66 22.11 19.55 -10.02
N ASP A 67 22.66 20.54 -9.30
CA ASP A 67 23.45 20.30 -8.09
C ASP A 67 22.61 20.52 -6.84
N VAL A 68 22.02 19.41 -6.36
CA VAL A 68 21.19 19.38 -5.15
C VAL A 68 21.97 19.88 -3.93
N SER A 69 23.27 19.59 -3.83
CA SER A 69 24.07 19.94 -2.65
C SER A 69 24.33 21.44 -2.59
N ALA A 70 24.68 22.04 -3.73
CA ALA A 70 24.85 23.49 -3.84
C ALA A 70 23.53 24.24 -3.59
N TYR A 71 22.44 23.80 -4.23
CA TYR A 71 21.13 24.43 -4.09
C TYR A 71 20.62 24.42 -2.63
N VAL A 72 20.77 23.29 -1.93
CA VAL A 72 20.37 23.20 -0.52
C VAL A 72 21.26 24.04 0.40
N ARG A 73 22.56 24.19 0.07
CA ARG A 73 23.47 25.06 0.81
C ARG A 73 23.07 26.53 0.66
N GLU A 74 22.71 26.98 -0.53
CA GLU A 74 22.20 28.33 -0.78
C GLU A 74 20.93 28.62 0.03
N LEU A 75 19.95 27.69 0.01
CA LEU A 75 18.72 27.82 0.80
C LEU A 75 18.96 27.90 2.32
N ARG A 76 20.02 27.27 2.82
CA ARG A 76 20.38 27.29 4.25
C ARG A 76 21.20 28.51 4.65
N LYS A 77 21.56 29.41 3.72
CA LYS A 77 22.30 30.61 4.08
C LYS A 77 21.44 31.50 5.01
N PRO A 78 22.05 32.11 6.03
CA PRO A 78 21.36 33.09 6.86
C PRO A 78 20.89 34.23 5.96
N ARG A 79 19.68 34.72 6.22
CA ARG A 79 19.16 35.91 5.54
C ARG A 79 19.99 37.09 6.00
N SER A 80 20.66 37.77 5.06
CA SER A 80 21.24 39.07 5.37
C SER A 80 20.07 40.04 5.58
N PHE A 81 20.01 40.65 6.76
CA PHE A 81 19.30 41.90 6.97
C PHE A 81 20.18 43.07 6.50
#